data_AF-A0A920HRC6-F1
#
_entry.id   AF-A0A920HRC6-F1
#
_cell.length_a   1.000
_cell.length_b   1.000
_cell.length_c   1.000
_cell.angle_alpha   90.00
_cell.angle_beta   90.00
_cell.angle_gamma   90.00
#
_symmetry.space_group_name_H-M   'P 1'
#
loop_
_entity.id
_entity.type
_entity.pdbx_description
1 polymer ?
#
loop_
_entity_poly.entity_id
_entity_poly.type
_entity_poly.pdbx_seq_one_letter_code
_entity_poly.pdbx_strand_id
1 'polypeptide(L)'
;MPLISISIPIYFVFSKLNLLDNYFGLILVHSFINLPLAVLLMKSFYDDIPKEIDENAFIDGAKKFHILHKLILPLTIGGVSATFILSFIFSWTEFICAVMLTQMEIKTLPVYASLYKTLPNWALCQ
;
A
#
# COMPACT_ATOMS: atom_id res chain seq x y z
N MET A 1 5.65 1.32 16.28
CA MET A 1 5.12 2.68 16.45
C MET A 1 3.61 2.56 16.34
N PRO A 2 2.82 2.93 17.36
CA PRO A 2 1.38 2.69 17.31
C PRO A 2 0.78 3.51 16.16
N LEU A 3 0.32 2.83 15.11
CA LEU A 3 -0.22 3.41 13.86
C LEU A 3 -1.33 4.42 14.11
N ILE A 4 -2.10 4.19 15.19
CA ILE A 4 -3.11 5.10 15.73
C ILE A 4 -2.62 6.53 16.00
N SER A 5 -1.34 6.73 16.32
CA SER A 5 -0.80 8.06 16.63
C SER A 5 -0.58 8.91 15.38
N ILE A 6 -0.39 8.28 14.22
CA ILE A 6 -0.19 8.95 12.92
C ILE A 6 -1.54 9.24 12.25
N SER A 7 -2.59 8.49 12.58
CA SER A 7 -3.93 8.64 12.00
C SER A 7 -4.57 10.01 12.31
N ILE A 8 -4.36 10.57 13.50
CA ILE A 8 -4.96 11.86 13.93
C ILE A 8 -4.55 13.03 13.03
N PRO A 9 -3.26 13.31 12.79
CA PRO A 9 -2.87 14.40 11.89
C PRO A 9 -3.27 14.15 10.43
N ILE A 10 -3.24 12.88 9.97
CA ILE A 10 -3.74 12.51 8.63
C ILE A 10 -5.23 12.86 8.48
N TYR A 11 -6.03 12.59 9.51
CA TYR A 11 -7.46 12.91 9.51
C TYR A 11 -7.72 14.40 9.31
N PHE A 12 -6.96 15.27 9.98
CA PHE A 12 -7.09 16.73 9.81
C PHE A 12 -6.76 17.21 8.39
N VAL A 13 -5.74 16.62 7.76
CA VAL A 13 -5.36 16.96 6.37
C VAL A 13 -6.45 16.52 5.39
N PHE A 14 -6.94 15.28 5.53
CA PHE A 14 -7.98 14.74 4.65
C PHE A 14 -9.36 15.39 4.89
N SER A 15 -9.64 15.83 6.12
CA SER A 15 -10.82 16.63 6.48
C SER A 15 -10.83 17.98 5.75
N LYS A 16 -9.71 18.71 5.77
CA LYS A 16 -9.60 19.98 5.03
C LYS A 16 -9.74 19.80 3.51
N LEU A 17 -9.39 18.63 3.00
CA LEU A 17 -9.50 18.30 1.58
C LEU A 17 -10.89 17.74 1.20
N ASN A 18 -11.83 17.59 2.13
CA ASN A 18 -13.14 16.92 1.92
C ASN A 18 -13.00 15.51 1.31
N LEU A 19 -11.89 14.81 1.59
CA LEU A 19 -11.64 13.44 1.13
C LEU A 19 -11.99 12.38 2.19
N LEU A 20 -12.66 12.80 3.27
CA LEU A 20 -13.22 11.89 4.27
C LEU A 20 -14.42 11.14 3.68
N ASP A 21 -14.59 9.86 4.04
CA ASP A 21 -15.64 8.95 3.54
C ASP A 21 -15.64 8.65 2.03
N ASN A 22 -14.53 8.86 1.32
CA ASN A 22 -14.40 8.44 -0.08
C ASN A 22 -13.41 7.27 -0.23
N TYR A 23 -13.78 6.25 -1.02
CA TYR A 23 -12.86 5.16 -1.43
C TYR A 23 -11.54 5.71 -1.96
N PHE A 24 -11.58 6.84 -2.68
CA PHE A 24 -10.39 7.46 -3.23
C PHE A 24 -9.45 8.02 -2.15
N GLY A 25 -9.99 8.63 -1.10
CA GLY A 25 -9.22 9.13 0.03
C GLY A 25 -8.54 7.99 0.78
N LEU A 26 -9.27 6.88 0.96
CA LEU A 26 -8.77 5.68 1.61
C LEU A 26 -7.61 5.05 0.83
N ILE A 27 -7.75 4.87 -0.49
CA ILE A 27 -6.69 4.35 -1.37
C ILE A 27 -5.44 5.22 -1.29
N LEU A 28 -5.59 6.55 -1.28
CA LEU A 28 -4.47 7.48 -1.19
C LEU A 28 -3.72 7.34 0.14
N VAL A 29 -4.41 7.32 1.28
CA VAL A 29 -3.77 7.17 2.60
C VAL A 29 -3.01 5.84 2.69
N HIS A 30 -3.65 4.74 2.31
CA HIS A 30 -3.03 3.41 2.32
C HIS A 30 -1.79 3.37 1.41
N SER A 31 -1.89 3.99 0.22
CA SER A 31 -0.75 4.09 -0.70
C SER A 31 0.38 4.90 -0.08
N PHE A 32 0.12 6.07 0.50
CA PHE A 32 1.14 6.93 1.10
C PHE A 32 1.87 6.28 2.27
N ILE A 33 1.17 5.52 3.12
CA ILE A 33 1.78 4.83 4.26
C ILE A 33 2.68 3.69 3.77
N ASN A 34 2.26 2.95 2.73
CA ASN A 34 3.02 1.83 2.19
C ASN A 34 4.12 2.26 1.20
N LEU A 35 4.07 3.49 0.69
CA LEU A 35 4.98 3.99 -0.35
C LEU A 35 6.47 3.90 0.04
N PRO A 36 6.90 4.31 1.24
CA PRO A 36 8.32 4.23 1.63
C PRO A 36 8.82 2.78 1.62
N LEU A 37 8.02 1.83 2.10
CA LEU A 37 8.36 0.41 2.10
C LEU A 37 8.44 -0.13 0.66
N ALA A 38 7.46 0.20 -0.18
CA ALA A 38 7.44 -0.22 -1.57
C ALA A 38 8.66 0.31 -2.36
N VAL A 39 9.04 1.58 -2.13
CA VAL A 39 10.23 2.19 -2.76
C VAL A 39 11.51 1.51 -2.28
N LEU A 40 11.63 1.19 -1.00
CA LEU A 40 12.80 0.48 -0.47
C LEU A 40 12.94 -0.92 -1.07
N LEU A 41 11.83 -1.64 -1.20
CA LEU A 41 11.82 -2.98 -1.80
C LEU A 41 12.20 -2.92 -3.27
N MET A 42 11.54 -2.04 -4.03
CA MET A 42 11.89 -1.85 -5.44
C MET A 42 13.35 -1.44 -5.60
N LYS A 43 13.87 -0.54 -4.76
CA LYS A 43 15.29 -0.19 -4.77
C LYS A 43 16.18 -1.41 -4.57
N SER A 44 15.85 -2.30 -3.63
CA SER A 44 16.63 -3.53 -3.42
C SER A 44 16.67 -4.42 -4.67
N PHE A 45 15.53 -4.57 -5.36
CA PHE A 45 15.47 -5.32 -6.62
C PHE A 45 16.22 -4.65 -7.77
N TYR A 46 16.25 -3.31 -7.80
CA TYR A 46 17.05 -2.55 -8.76
C TYR A 46 18.54 -2.67 -8.49
N ASP A 47 18.95 -2.62 -7.22
CA ASP A 47 20.35 -2.75 -6.79
C ASP A 47 20.91 -4.16 -7.07
N ASP A 48 20.05 -5.19 -7.14
CA ASP A 48 20.41 -6.57 -7.53
C ASP A 48 20.72 -6.72 -9.03
N ILE A 49 20.33 -5.75 -9.88
CA ILE A 49 20.60 -5.83 -11.32
C ILE A 49 22.08 -5.49 -11.57
N PRO A 50 22.86 -6.38 -12.20
CA PRO A 50 24.26 -6.10 -12.49
C PRO A 50 24.39 -4.94 -13.50
N LYS A 51 25.21 -3.95 -13.15
CA LYS A 51 25.44 -2.73 -13.96
C LYS A 51 25.96 -2.99 -15.36
N GLU A 52 26.64 -4.12 -15.56
CA GLU A 52 27.17 -4.58 -16.86
C GLU A 52 26.07 -4.68 -17.92
N ILE A 53 24.83 -4.99 -17.52
CA ILE A 53 23.68 -5.09 -18.43
C ILE A 53 23.31 -3.72 -19.01
N ASP A 54 23.35 -2.67 -18.20
CA ASP A 54 23.08 -1.31 -18.64
C ASP A 54 24.22 -0.77 -19.52
N GLU A 55 25.47 -1.07 -19.19
CA GLU A 55 26.64 -0.67 -19.98
C GLU A 55 26.63 -1.33 -21.36
N ASN A 56 26.31 -2.62 -21.44
CA ASN A 56 26.20 -3.33 -22.73
C ASN A 56 25.07 -2.76 -23.60
N ALA A 57 23.90 -2.47 -23.00
CA ALA A 57 22.79 -1.87 -23.74
C ALA A 57 23.10 -0.44 -24.23
N PHE A 58 23.96 0.29 -23.50
CA PHE A 58 24.41 1.61 -23.92
C PHE A 58 25.44 1.53 -25.07
N ILE A 59 26.33 0.54 -25.04
CA ILE A 59 27.28 0.26 -26.13
C ILE A 59 26.54 -0.12 -27.42
N ASP A 60 25.42 -0.84 -27.31
CA ASP A 60 24.52 -1.18 -28.43
C ASP A 60 23.71 0.02 -28.97
N GLY A 61 23.89 1.23 -28.42
CA GLY A 61 23.23 2.44 -28.89
C GLY A 61 21.75 2.56 -28.50
N ALA A 62 21.29 1.76 -27.53
CA ALA A 62 19.90 1.83 -27.08
C ALA A 62 19.62 3.14 -26.33
N LYS A 63 18.45 3.75 -26.59
CA LYS A 63 17.99 4.92 -25.84
C LYS A 63 17.62 4.52 -24.41
N LYS A 64 17.91 5.37 -23.41
CA LYS A 64 17.58 5.13 -21.98
C LYS A 64 16.14 4.69 -21.73
N PHE A 65 15.17 5.28 -22.44
CA PHE A 65 13.75 4.91 -22.31
C PHE A 65 13.44 3.50 -22.85
N HIS A 66 14.19 3.05 -23.85
CA HIS A 66 14.10 1.70 -24.40
C HIS A 66 14.69 0.67 -23.43
N ILE A 67 15.85 0.98 -22.83
CA ILE A 67 16.49 0.14 -21.83
C ILE A 67 15.58 -0.02 -20.61
N LEU A 68 14.96 1.07 -20.13
CA LEU A 68 14.05 1.04 -18.99
C LEU A 68 12.85 0.10 -19.23
N HIS A 69 12.13 0.27 -20.34
CA HIS A 69 10.94 -0.54 -20.60
C HIS A 69 11.24 -1.98 -21.02
N LYS A 70 12.31 -2.20 -21.79
CA LYS A 70 12.52 -3.48 -22.50
C LYS A 70 13.55 -4.37 -21.83
N LEU A 71 14.41 -3.81 -20.97
CA LEU A 71 15.40 -4.55 -20.19
C LEU A 71 15.06 -4.51 -18.71
N ILE A 72 15.04 -3.32 -18.12
CA ILE A 72 14.92 -3.15 -16.67
C ILE A 72 13.55 -3.62 -16.16
N LEU A 73 12.46 -3.24 -16.83
CA LEU A 73 11.09 -3.58 -16.41
C LEU A 73 10.81 -5.10 -16.39
N PRO A 74 11.16 -5.89 -17.42
CA PRO A 74 11.01 -7.35 -17.36
C PRO A 74 11.97 -8.03 -16.38
N LEU A 75 13.19 -7.51 -16.18
CA LEU A 75 14.12 -8.04 -15.18
C LEU A 75 13.63 -7.81 -13.74
N THR A 76 12.98 -6.68 -13.49
CA THR A 76 12.43 -6.33 -12.18
C THR A 76 11.02 -6.88 -11.92
N ILE A 77 10.42 -7.61 -12.87
CA ILE A 77 9.01 -8.05 -12.75
C ILE A 77 8.77 -8.98 -11.56
N GLY A 78 9.76 -9.80 -11.19
CA GLY A 78 9.73 -10.62 -9.98
C GLY A 78 9.71 -9.75 -8.71
N GLY A 79 10.50 -8.67 -8.72
CA GLY A 79 10.56 -7.70 -7.64
C GLY A 79 9.29 -6.87 -7.50
N VAL A 80 8.71 -6.45 -8.62
CA VAL A 80 7.39 -5.80 -8.67
C VAL A 80 6.32 -6.72 -8.08
N SER A 81 6.33 -8.00 -8.44
CA SER A 81 5.35 -8.99 -7.96
C SER A 81 5.47 -9.21 -6.45
N ALA A 82 6.69 -9.37 -5.93
CA ALA A 82 6.94 -9.51 -4.50
C ALA A 82 6.52 -8.25 -3.72
N THR A 83 6.87 -7.06 -4.25
CA THR A 83 6.50 -5.78 -3.64
C THR A 83 4.99 -5.57 -3.64
N PHE A 84 4.30 -5.98 -4.71
CA PHE A 84 2.84 -5.91 -4.82
C PHE A 84 2.16 -6.80 -3.77
N ILE A 85 2.56 -8.07 -3.68
CA ILE A 85 2.00 -9.02 -2.71
C ILE A 85 2.24 -8.53 -1.29
N LEU A 86 3.47 -8.09 -0.99
CA LEU A 86 3.80 -7.61 0.35
C LEU A 86 3.02 -6.34 0.70
N SER A 87 2.95 -5.37 -0.22
CA SER A 87 2.16 -4.14 -0.02
C SER A 87 0.67 -4.44 0.15
N PHE A 88 0.15 -5.44 -0.57
CA PHE A 88 -1.23 -5.91 -0.41
C PHE A 88 -1.48 -6.52 0.96
N ILE A 89 -0.58 -7.38 1.45
CA ILE A 89 -0.65 -7.95 2.80
C ILE A 89 -0.61 -6.84 3.86
N PHE A 90 0.34 -5.90 3.74
CA PHE A 90 0.44 -4.77 4.67
C PHE A 90 -0.82 -3.90 4.64
N SER A 91 -1.33 -3.57 3.46
CA SER A 91 -2.58 -2.82 3.30
C SER A 91 -3.77 -3.53 3.92
N TRP A 92 -3.82 -4.87 3.81
CA TRP A 92 -4.87 -5.68 4.43
C TRP A 92 -4.74 -5.72 5.96
N THR A 93 -3.53 -5.66 6.51
CA THR A 93 -3.30 -5.62 7.97
C THR A 93 -3.54 -4.23 8.59
N GLU A 94 -3.32 -3.15 7.83
CA GLU A 94 -3.55 -1.74 8.21
C GLU A 94 -5.03 -1.33 8.24
N PHE A 95 -5.92 -2.31 8.19
CA PHE A 95 -7.36 -2.13 8.16
C PHE A 95 -7.92 -1.31 9.34
N ILE A 96 -7.25 -1.34 10.49
CA ILE A 96 -7.62 -0.57 11.69
C ILE A 96 -7.57 0.95 11.47
N CYS A 97 -6.70 1.45 10.58
CA CYS A 97 -6.65 2.88 10.23
C CYS A 97 -7.88 3.32 9.42
N ALA A 98 -8.36 2.47 8.50
CA ALA A 98 -9.57 2.73 7.73
C ALA A 98 -10.81 2.82 8.63
N VAL A 99 -10.93 1.89 9.59
CA VAL A 99 -12.03 1.82 10.56
C VAL A 99 -12.09 3.01 11.52
N MET A 100 -10.96 3.64 11.82
CA MET A 100 -10.93 4.87 12.62
C MET A 100 -11.34 6.12 11.81
N LEU A 101 -11.19 6.08 10.48
CA LEU A 101 -11.55 7.19 9.59
C LEU A 101 -13.02 7.15 9.15
N THR A 102 -13.59 5.96 8.94
CA THR A 102 -15.00 5.76 8.57
C THR A 102 -15.89 5.67 9.80
N GLN A 103 -16.57 6.77 10.17
CA GLN A 103 -17.39 6.78 11.38
C GLN A 103 -18.81 6.21 11.22
N MET A 104 -19.45 6.09 10.03
CA MET A 104 -20.86 5.67 10.03
C MET A 104 -21.41 4.71 8.94
N GLU A 105 -21.02 4.74 7.66
CA GLU A 105 -21.79 3.96 6.64
C GLU A 105 -21.09 2.75 6.00
N ILE A 106 -19.76 2.72 5.89
CA ILE A 106 -19.06 1.65 5.15
C ILE A 106 -18.38 0.68 6.13
N LYS A 107 -19.17 -0.26 6.66
CA LYS A 107 -18.63 -1.34 7.51
C LYS A 107 -17.97 -2.41 6.67
N THR A 108 -16.66 -2.52 6.78
CA THR A 108 -15.85 -3.54 6.10
C THR A 108 -15.74 -4.82 6.96
N LEU A 109 -15.64 -5.98 6.30
CA LEU A 109 -15.74 -7.35 6.87
C LEU A 109 -15.05 -7.58 8.25
N PRO A 110 -13.81 -7.11 8.49
CA PRO A 110 -13.14 -7.33 9.78
C PRO A 110 -13.77 -6.59 10.98
N VAL A 111 -14.49 -5.47 10.78
CA VAL A 111 -15.26 -4.80 11.86
C VAL A 111 -16.42 -5.68 12.31
N TYR A 112 -17.08 -6.33 11.37
CA TYR A 112 -18.14 -7.28 11.67
C TYR A 112 -17.59 -8.49 12.44
N ALA A 113 -16.41 -8.98 12.04
CA ALA A 113 -15.75 -10.09 12.71
C ALA A 113 -15.28 -9.77 14.14
N SER A 114 -14.81 -8.55 14.41
CA SER A 114 -14.45 -8.12 15.76
C SER A 114 -15.68 -7.90 16.64
N LEU A 115 -16.76 -7.34 16.08
CA LEU A 115 -18.03 -7.18 16.78
C LEU A 115 -18.62 -8.54 17.20
N TYR A 116 -18.56 -9.55 16.33
CA TYR A 116 -18.99 -10.90 16.67
C TYR A 116 -18.21 -11.51 17.83
N LYS A 117 -16.91 -11.20 17.96
CA LYS A 117 -16.08 -11.67 19.08
C LYS A 117 -16.40 -10.97 20.40
N THR A 118 -16.92 -9.75 20.36
CA THR A 118 -17.20 -8.95 21.56
C THR A 118 -18.66 -9.06 22.02
N LEU A 119 -19.57 -9.49 21.14
CA LEU A 119 -20.98 -9.68 21.52
C LEU A 119 -21.11 -10.90 22.45
N PRO A 120 -21.62 -10.71 23.68
CA PRO A 120 -21.99 -11.83 24.50
C PRO A 120 -23.22 -12.51 23.88
N ASN A 121 -23.19 -13.84 23.87
CA ASN A 121 -24.20 -14.77 23.37
C ASN A 121 -25.68 -14.44 23.67
N TRP A 122 -25.99 -13.64 24.69
CA TRP A 122 -27.35 -13.22 25.03
C TRP A 122 -27.91 -12.06 24.20
N ALA A 123 -27.09 -11.36 23.40
CA ALA A 123 -27.53 -10.26 22.54
C ALA A 123 -28.16 -10.70 21.19
N LEU A 124 -28.16 -12.00 20.88
CA LEU A 124 -28.72 -12.58 19.64
C LEU A 124 -30.17 -13.09 19.79
N CYS A 125 -30.78 -12.88 20.96
CA CYS A 125 -32.13 -13.38 21.30
C CYS A 125 -33.22 -12.28 21.37
N GLN A 126 -32.98 -11.09 20.82
CA GLN A 126 -34.00 -10.07 20.57
C GLN A 126 -34.03 -9.71 19.09
#